data_AF-A0A2I2EXZ5-F1
#
_entry.id   AF-A0A2I2EXZ5-F1
#
_cell.length_a   1.000
_cell.length_b   1.000
_cell.length_c   1.000
_cell.angle_alpha   90.00
_cell.angle_beta   90.00
_cell.angle_gamma   90.00
#
_symmetry.space_group_name_H-M   'P 1'
#
loop_
_entity.id
_entity.type
_entity.pdbx_description
1 polymer ?
#
loop_
_entity_poly.entity_id
_entity_poly.type
_entity_poly.pdbx_seq_one_letter_code
_entity_poly.pdbx_strand_id
1 'polypeptide(L)' 'MKLISVISLSLIGLAVAMPGIEKRCLKEGTACSVDSDCCDNMGCAQVDDDKLCMSISK' A
#
# COMPACT_ATOMS: atom_id res chain seq x y z
N MET A 1 35.83 -27.02 25.52
CA MET A 1 34.41 -27.26 25.14
C MET A 1 33.50 -26.65 26.19
N LYS A 2 32.99 -25.44 25.95
CA LYS A 2 31.81 -24.90 26.64
C LYS A 2 31.30 -23.73 25.78
N LEU A 3 30.49 -24.09 24.80
CA LEU A 3 29.76 -23.16 23.93
C LEU A 3 28.67 -22.53 24.79
N ILE A 4 28.96 -21.39 25.41
CA ILE A 4 27.94 -20.62 26.10
C ILE A 4 27.12 -19.93 25.01
N SER A 5 26.03 -20.62 24.70
CA SER A 5 24.86 -20.16 23.97
C SER A 5 24.31 -18.91 24.65
N VAL A 6 24.81 -17.74 24.27
CA VAL A 6 24.14 -16.45 24.50
C VAL A 6 23.95 -15.81 23.14
N ILE A 7 23.04 -16.44 22.40
CA ILE A 7 22.22 -15.83 21.36
C ILE A 7 21.35 -14.80 22.09
N SER A 8 21.98 -13.74 22.60
CA SER A 8 21.28 -12.54 23.03
C SER A 8 20.97 -11.80 21.76
N LEU A 9 19.87 -12.27 21.18
CA LEU A 9 19.15 -11.78 20.02
C LEU A 9 18.71 -10.33 20.27
N SER A 10 19.66 -9.40 20.38
CA SER A 10 19.42 -7.95 20.38
C SER A 10 19.15 -7.51 18.95
N LEU A 11 18.15 -8.12 18.33
CA LEU A 11 17.58 -7.70 17.07
C LEU A 11 16.16 -7.17 17.34
N ILE A 12 16.07 -6.21 18.26
CA ILE A 12 14.84 -5.48 18.54
C ILE A 12 15.18 -4.03 18.32
N GLY A 13 14.87 -3.54 17.12
CA GLY A 13 15.19 -2.17 16.76
C GLY A 13 14.90 -1.78 15.32
N LEU A 14 14.54 -2.72 14.43
CA LEU A 14 13.82 -2.34 13.22
C LEU A 14 12.34 -2.14 13.61
N ALA A 15 12.05 -0.98 14.18
CA ALA A 15 10.75 -0.37 13.94
C ALA A 15 10.69 -0.10 12.44
N VAL A 16 10.26 -1.12 11.69
CA VAL A 16 9.76 -0.93 10.33
C VAL A 16 8.71 0.16 10.47
N ALA A 17 9.01 1.32 9.90
CA ALA A 17 7.98 2.25 9.51
C ALA A 17 7.06 1.45 8.58
N MET A 18 6.02 0.85 9.14
CA MET A 18 4.88 0.36 8.39
C MET A 18 3.96 1.58 8.25
N PRO A 19 4.03 2.34 7.15
CA PRO A 19 3.00 3.31 6.82
C PRO A 19 1.74 2.52 6.49
N GLY A 20 0.97 2.20 7.54
CA GLY A 20 -0.19 1.34 7.45
C GLY A 20 -1.20 1.75 8.49
N ILE A 21 -1.80 2.94 8.34
CA ILE A 21 -3.25 3.13 8.11
C ILE A 21 -3.44 4.52 7.46
N GLU A 22 -2.72 4.81 6.38
CA GLU A 22 -3.31 5.68 5.36
C GLU A 22 -4.01 4.69 4.43
N LYS A 23 -5.33 4.78 4.27
CA LYS A 23 -5.96 4.16 3.11
C LYS A 23 -5.26 4.78 1.92
N ARG A 24 -4.24 4.10 1.39
CA ARG A 24 -3.51 4.50 0.20
C ARG A 24 -4.45 4.26 -0.97
N CYS A 25 -5.45 5.11 -1.02
CA CYS A 25 -6.30 5.20 -2.16
C CYS A 25 -5.42 5.60 -3.34
N LEU A 26 -5.70 5.00 -4.47
CA LEU A 26 -4.98 5.21 -5.70
C LEU A 26 -5.30 6.61 -6.22
N LYS A 27 -4.24 7.32 -6.63
CA LYS A 27 -4.36 8.64 -7.23
C LYS A 27 -4.80 8.53 -8.69
N GLU A 28 -5.26 9.64 -9.25
CA GLU A 28 -5.61 9.72 -10.67
C GLU A 28 -4.48 9.21 -11.58
N GLY A 29 -4.84 8.42 -12.59
CA GLY A 29 -3.90 7.79 -13.52
C GLY A 29 -3.18 6.55 -12.98
N THR A 30 -3.56 6.05 -11.80
CA THR A 30 -3.04 4.79 -11.25
C THR A 30 -3.95 3.62 -11.61
N ALA A 31 -3.36 2.48 -11.95
CA ALA A 31 -4.08 1.25 -12.24
C ALA A 31 -4.88 0.75 -11.03
N CYS A 32 -6.18 0.53 -11.22
CA CYS A 32 -7.18 0.16 -10.23
C CYS A 32 -7.94 -1.09 -10.68
N SER A 33 -8.51 -1.83 -9.73
CA SER A 33 -9.36 -2.98 -10.03
C SER A 33 -10.84 -2.67 -9.82
N VAL A 34 -11.15 -1.92 -8.77
CA VAL A 34 -12.49 -1.49 -8.38
C VAL A 34 -12.51 -0.01 -7.98
N ASP A 35 -13.67 0.64 -8.01
CA ASP A 35 -13.82 2.05 -7.63
C ASP A 35 -13.32 2.35 -6.21
N SER A 36 -13.45 1.39 -5.29
CA SER A 36 -12.99 1.54 -3.91
C SER A 36 -11.48 1.54 -3.74
N ASP A 37 -10.72 1.18 -4.78
CA ASP A 37 -9.26 1.35 -4.78
C ASP A 37 -8.89 2.84 -4.93
N CYS A 38 -9.73 3.63 -5.61
CA CYS A 38 -9.47 5.04 -5.92
C CYS A 38 -9.82 5.97 -4.74
N CYS A 39 -9.18 7.14 -4.69
CA CYS A 39 -9.47 8.15 -3.66
C CYS A 39 -10.89 8.73 -3.77
N ASP A 40 -11.40 9.28 -2.67
CA ASP A 40 -12.72 9.94 -2.64
C ASP A 40 -12.88 10.92 -3.82
N ASN A 41 -14.00 10.83 -4.54
CA ASN A 41 -14.33 11.53 -5.79
C ASN A 41 -13.63 11.01 -7.06
N MET A 42 -13.02 9.83 -6.99
CA MET A 42 -12.48 9.11 -8.15
C MET A 42 -13.19 7.76 -8.32
N GLY A 43 -13.29 7.32 -9.56
CA GLY A 43 -13.81 6.02 -9.95
C GLY A 43 -12.81 5.25 -10.79
N CYS A 44 -12.93 3.94 -10.83
CA CYS A 44 -12.07 3.06 -11.60
C CYS A 44 -12.60 2.90 -13.02
N ALA A 45 -12.07 3.69 -13.95
CA ALA A 45 -12.53 3.76 -15.33
C ALA A 45 -11.61 2.96 -16.26
N GLN A 46 -12.20 2.27 -17.24
CA GLN A 46 -11.42 1.60 -18.29
C GLN A 46 -10.93 2.64 -19.30
N VAL A 47 -9.62 2.73 -19.48
CA VAL A 47 -8.93 3.61 -20.41
C VAL A 47 -8.09 2.73 -21.34
N ASP A 48 -8.52 2.64 -22.60
CA ASP A 48 -7.95 1.73 -23.60
C ASP A 48 -8.15 0.25 -23.19
N ASP A 49 -7.11 -0.44 -22.72
CA ASP A 49 -7.15 -1.81 -22.17
C ASP A 49 -6.92 -1.86 -20.65
N ASP A 50 -6.48 -0.76 -20.03
CA ASP A 50 -6.16 -0.69 -18.60
C ASP A 50 -7.31 -0.06 -17.79
N LYS A 51 -7.40 -0.33 -16.49
CA LYS A 51 -8.37 0.30 -15.60
C LYS A 51 -7.64 1.29 -14.71
N LEU A 52 -7.90 2.57 -14.86
CA LEU A 52 -7.23 3.65 -14.16
C LEU A 52 -8.21 4.43 -13.27
N CYS A 53 -7.73 4.91 -12.13
CA CYS A 53 -8.49 5.86 -11.33
C CYS A 53 -8.64 7.18 -12.09
N MET A 54 -9.88 7.60 -12.31
CA MET A 54 -10.23 8.86 -12.94
C MET A 54 -11.20 9.65 -12.06
N SER A 55 -11.08 10.98 -12.06
CA SER A 55 -12.04 11.86 -11.40
C SER A 55 -13.44 11.69 -11.99
N ILE A 56 -14.42 11.39 -11.16
CA ILE A 56 -15.83 11.29 -11.56
C ILE A 56 -16.54 12.61 -11.26
N SER A 57 -16.66 13.47 -12.28
CA SER A 57 -17.48 14.68 -12.19
C SER A 57 -18.96 14.27 -12.18
N LYS A 58 -19.60 14.38 -11.01
CA LYS A 58 -21.04 14.15 -10.85
C LYS A 58 -21.87 15.26 -11.49
#